data_AF-A0A2E9U596-F1
#
_entry.id   AF-A0A2E9U596-F1
#
_cell.length_a   1.000
_cell.length_b   1.000
_cell.length_c   1.000
_cell.angle_alpha   90.00
_cell.angle_beta   90.00
_cell.angle_gamma   90.00
#
_symmetry.space_group_name_H-M   'P 1'
#
loop_
_entity.id
_entity.type
_entity.pdbx_description
1 polymer ?
#
loop_
_entity_poly.entity_id
_entity_poly.type
_entity_poly.pdbx_seq_one_letter_code
_entity_poly.pdbx_strand_id
1 'polypeptide(L)' 'MLRNVAPLKGGYMITSIVGFIISAFYVFPQSDTWGFTFIIFFTLMFVASMISMTYGPDEAMLHVEHRKK' A
#
# COMPACT_ATOMS: atom_id res chain seq x y z
N MET A 1 21.60 14.89 -4.89
CA MET A 1 21.25 13.51 -5.29
C MET A 1 19.75 13.35 -5.07
N LEU A 2 18.94 13.56 -6.12
CA LEU A 2 17.48 13.48 -6.02
C LEU A 2 17.10 12.00 -5.84
N ARG A 3 16.77 11.63 -4.61
CA ARG A 3 16.20 10.31 -4.31
C ARG A 3 14.78 10.34 -4.86
N ASN A 4 14.60 9.79 -6.06
CA ASN A 4 13.29 9.55 -6.65
C ASN A 4 12.50 8.62 -5.71
N VAL A 5 11.77 9.19 -4.76
CA VAL A 5 10.74 8.48 -4.02
C VAL A 5 9.55 8.44 -4.96
N ALA A 6 9.62 7.55 -5.96
CA ALA A 6 8.48 7.28 -6.81
C ALA A 6 7.33 6.84 -5.89
N PRO A 7 6.12 7.41 -6.04
CA PRO A 7 4.97 7.03 -5.21
C PRO A 7 4.86 5.52 -5.26
N LEU A 8 4.68 4.89 -4.09
CA LEU A 8 4.65 3.44 -3.93
C LEU A 8 3.78 2.85 -5.04
N LYS A 9 4.42 2.16 -6.00
CA LYS A 9 3.85 1.79 -7.30
C LYS A 9 2.44 1.25 -7.09
N GLY A 10 1.45 1.73 -7.84
CA GLY A 10 0.06 1.26 -7.75
C GLY A 10 -0.09 -0.27 -7.79
N GLY A 11 0.90 -0.99 -8.31
CA GLY A 11 1.03 -2.44 -8.16
C GLY A 11 0.95 -2.96 -6.72
N TYR A 12 1.50 -2.26 -5.72
CA TYR A 12 1.41 -2.66 -4.30
C TYR A 12 -0.02 -2.57 -3.75
N MET A 13 -0.76 -1.53 -4.15
CA MET A 13 -2.18 -1.43 -3.81
C MET A 13 -2.99 -2.53 -4.51
N ILE A 14 -2.75 -2.77 -5.80
CA ILE A 14 -3.43 -3.81 -6.57
C ILE A 14 -3.15 -5.20 -5.97
N THR A 15 -1.90 -5.51 -5.60
CA THR A 15 -1.57 -6.80 -4.97
C THR A 15 -2.26 -6.96 -3.62
N SER A 16 -2.42 -5.88 -2.84
CA SER A 16 -3.18 -5.93 -1.58
C SER A 16 -4.66 -6.24 -1.77
N ILE A 17 -5.29 -5.64 -2.78
CA ILE A 17 -6.70 -5.89 -3.11
C ILE A 17 -6.89 -7.32 -3.60
N VAL A 18 -6.07 -7.76 -4.56
CA VAL A 18 -6.16 -9.11 -5.12
C VAL A 18 -5.88 -10.16 -4.05
N GLY A 19 -4.84 -9.95 -3.23
CA GLY A 19 -4.49 -10.83 -2.12
C GLY A 19 -5.61 -10.95 -1.09
N PHE A 20 -6.27 -9.85 -0.75
CA PHE A 20 -7.43 -9.85 0.14
C PHE A 20 -8.59 -10.68 -0.44
N ILE A 21 -8.95 -10.45 -1.70
CA ILE A 21 -10.05 -11.17 -2.37
C ILE A 21 -9.75 -12.67 -2.46
N ILE A 22 -8.55 -13.07 -2.90
CA ILE A 22 -8.16 -14.48 -2.97
C ILE A 22 -8.19 -15.11 -1.57
N SER A 23 -7.73 -14.38 -0.56
CA SER A 23 -7.70 -14.92 0.81
C SER A 23 -9.11 -15.11 1.38
N ALA A 24 -10.02 -14.18 1.13
CA ALA A 24 -11.41 -14.25 1.60
C ALA A 24 -12.23 -15.34 0.89
N PHE A 25 -12.11 -15.46 -0.43
CA PHE A 25 -12.99 -16.34 -1.22
C PHE A 25 -12.38 -17.69 -1.55
N TYR A 26 -11.05 -17.82 -1.57
CA TYR A 26 -10.38 -19.05 -1.97
C TYR A 26 -9.61 -19.71 -0.83
N VAL A 27 -8.85 -18.94 -0.04
CA VAL A 27 -8.03 -19.52 1.03
C VAL A 27 -8.86 -19.81 2.29
N PHE A 28 -9.73 -18.90 2.71
CA PHE A 28 -10.53 -19.06 3.93
C PHE A 28 -11.39 -20.34 3.91
N PRO A 29 -12.12 -20.70 2.83
CA PRO A 29 -12.87 -21.96 2.79
C PRO A 29 -11.99 -23.23 2.84
N GLN A 30 -10.72 -23.12 2.45
CA GLN A 30 -9.77 -24.25 2.46
C GLN A 30 -9.05 -24.37 3.82
N SER A 31 -8.79 -23.24 4.48
CA SER A 31 -8.15 -23.18 5.79
C SER A 31 -8.51 -21.87 6.48
N ASP A 32 -9.34 -21.97 7.52
CA ASP A 32 -9.76 -20.82 8.32
C ASP A 32 -8.57 -20.06 8.90
N THR A 33 -7.57 -20.80 9.41
CA THR A 33 -6.37 -20.20 10.03
C THR A 33 -5.56 -19.38 9.02
N TRP A 34 -5.20 -19.99 7.87
CA TRP A 34 -4.38 -19.30 6.87
C TRP A 34 -5.15 -18.22 6.13
N GLY A 35 -6.43 -18.45 5.84
CA GLY A 35 -7.30 -17.44 5.24
C GLY A 35 -7.43 -16.21 6.12
N PHE A 36 -7.69 -16.39 7.42
CA PHE A 36 -7.77 -15.29 8.37
C PHE A 36 -6.45 -14.53 8.50
N THR A 37 -5.32 -15.24 8.61
CA THR A 37 -3.99 -14.62 8.66
C THR A 37 -3.72 -13.77 7.41
N PHE A 38 -4.00 -14.28 6.22
CA PHE A 38 -3.76 -13.54 4.98
C PHE A 38 -4.73 -12.37 4.80
N ILE A 39 -6.01 -12.51 5.18
CA ILE A 39 -6.96 -11.40 5.18
C ILE A 39 -6.42 -10.23 6.02
N ILE A 40 -5.94 -10.49 7.24
CA ILE A 40 -5.34 -9.46 8.10
C ILE A 40 -4.10 -8.87 7.43
N PHE A 41 -3.20 -9.71 6.95
CA PHE A 41 -1.96 -9.27 6.32
C PHE A 41 -2.22 -8.34 5.12
N PHE A 42 -3.10 -8.73 4.20
CA PHE A 42 -3.43 -7.93 3.02
C PHE A 42 -4.21 -6.67 3.36
N THR A 43 -5.03 -6.69 4.42
CA THR A 43 -5.70 -5.48 4.94
C THR A 43 -4.67 -4.47 5.46
N LEU A 44 -3.70 -4.91 6.25
CA LEU A 44 -2.61 -4.04 6.73
C LEU A 44 -1.79 -3.49 5.55
N MET A 45 -1.52 -4.34 4.55
CA MET A 45 -0.83 -3.95 3.32
C MET A 45 -1.61 -2.87 2.56
N PHE A 46 -2.93 -2.99 2.47
CA PHE A 46 -3.81 -2.01 1.85
C PHE A 46 -3.79 -0.68 2.61
N VAL A 47 -3.92 -0.70 3.94
CA VAL A 47 -3.84 0.52 4.77
C VAL A 47 -2.49 1.21 4.64
N ALA A 48 -1.38 0.46 4.67
CA ALA A 48 -0.05 0.99 4.45
C ALA A 48 0.08 1.64 3.05
N SER A 49 -0.53 1.02 2.03
CA SER A 49 -0.54 1.58 0.67
C SER A 49 -1.30 2.91 0.60
N MET A 50 -2.44 3.02 1.29
CA MET A 50 -3.21 4.27 1.35
C MET A 50 -2.42 5.37 2.04
N ILE A 51 -1.83 5.09 3.21
CA ILE A 51 -1.00 6.05 3.94
C ILE A 51 0.15 6.53 3.05
N SER A 52 0.82 5.62 2.34
CA SER A 52 1.93 5.97 1.46
C SER A 52 1.53 6.83 0.26
N MET A 53 0.28 6.71 -0.22
CA MET A 53 -0.22 7.53 -1.33
C MET A 53 -0.72 8.90 -0.84
N THR A 54 -1.30 8.96 0.36
CA THR A 54 -1.80 10.21 0.94
C THR A 54 -0.68 11.13 1.41
N TYR A 55 0.37 10.60 2.04
CA TYR A 55 1.53 11.38 2.50
C TYR A 55 2.69 11.35 1.48
N GLY A 56 2.34 11.28 0.20
CA GLY A 56 3.28 11.28 -0.92
C GLY A 56 4.12 12.57 -0.95
N PRO A 57 5.17 12.62 -1.79
CA PRO A 57 6.23 13.65 -1.74
C PRO A 57 5.76 15.09 -2.04
N ASP A 58 4.46 15.34 -2.20
CA ASP A 58 3.90 16.65 -2.51
C ASP A 58 4.19 17.67 -1.38
N GLU A 59 4.09 17.27 -0.11
CA GLU A 59 4.50 18.12 1.03
C GLU A 59 6.02 18.43 0.99
N ALA A 60 6.84 17.44 0.65
CA ALA A 60 8.30 17.59 0.61
C ALA A 60 8.76 18.40 -0.61
N MET A 61 8.06 18.34 -1.73
CA MET A 61 8.35 19.09 -2.96
C MET A 61 7.88 20.55 -2.86
N LEU A 62 6.71 20.81 -2.26
CA LEU A 62 6.19 22.17 -2.03
C LEU A 62 7.13 23.03 -1.17
N HIS A 63 7.72 22.46 -0.11
CA HIS A 63 8.66 23.21 0.74
C HIS A 63 10.04 23.47 0.11
N VAL A 64 10.44 22.70 -0.90
CA VAL A 64 11.72 22.88 -1.61
C VAL A 64 11.64 24.03 -2.62
N GLU A 65 10.47 24.27 -3.23
CA GLU A 65 10.27 25.39 -4.16
C GLU A 65 10.37 26.75 -3.43
N HIS A 66 9.78 26.86 -2.23
CA HIS A 66 9.84 28.09 -1.43
C HIS A 66 11.25 28.47 -0.93
N ARG A 67 12.21 27.53 -0.93
CA ARG A 67 13.61 27.76 -0.52
C ARG A 67 14.52 28.22 -1.65
N LYS A 68 14.02 28.35 -2.89
CA LYS A 68 14.77 28.78 -4.07
C LYS A 68 14.45 30.20 -4.56
N LYS A 69 13.55 30.94 -3.89
CA LYS A 69 13.35 32.38 -4.12
C LYS A 69 14.24 33.21 -3.21
#